data_AF-A0A437UUT8-F1
#
_entry.id   AF-A0A437UUT8-F1
#
_cell.length_a   1.000
_cell.length_b   1.000
_cell.length_c   1.000
_cell.angle_alpha   90.00
_cell.angle_beta   90.00
_cell.angle_gamma   90.00
#
_symmetry.space_group_name_H-M   'P 1'
#
loop_
_entity.id
_entity.type
_entity.pdbx_description
1 polymer ?
#
loop_
_entity_poly.entity_id
_entity_poly.type
_entity_poly.pdbx_seq_one_letter_code
_entity_poly.pdbx_strand_id
1 'polypeptide(L)'
;MAAEVHQMQDVVSAQERKQLIVEADRQTQAIMRLEVYKRLGYSAVAAGALLIYWQTSLNAASWFLPAGIGLVVISGLVSIALTVGISRAKKNVRAILAAAGIDLDAVPLSGSHKESKLARAVTWASSKAESYAARREDIKRQ
;
A
#
# COMPACT_ATOMS: atom_id res chain seq x y z
N MET A 1 -22.97 -24.03 30.84
CA MET A 1 -22.40 -24.46 29.54
C MET A 1 -22.90 -23.67 28.32
N ALA A 2 -23.87 -22.74 28.44
CA ALA A 2 -24.27 -21.86 27.32
C ALA A 2 -23.48 -20.52 27.28
N ALA A 3 -22.89 -20.10 28.40
CA ALA A 3 -22.11 -18.85 28.49
C ALA A 3 -20.67 -18.96 27.95
N GLU A 4 -20.10 -20.18 27.89
CA GLU A 4 -18.76 -20.43 27.33
C GLU A 4 -18.74 -20.38 25.80
N VAL A 5 -19.84 -20.75 25.16
CA VAL A 5 -19.96 -20.79 23.70
C VAL A 5 -20.13 -19.37 23.12
N HIS A 6 -20.69 -18.43 23.89
CA HIS A 6 -20.75 -17.01 23.49
C HIS A 6 -19.38 -16.30 23.54
N GLN A 7 -18.40 -16.83 24.27
CA GLN A 7 -17.06 -16.25 24.37
C GLN A 7 -16.12 -16.70 23.23
N MET A 8 -16.47 -17.77 22.52
CA MET A 8 -15.80 -18.18 21.27
C MET A 8 -16.28 -17.39 20.05
N GLN A 9 -17.34 -16.60 20.21
CA GLN A 9 -17.93 -15.80 19.15
C GLN A 9 -17.50 -14.33 19.22
N ASP A 10 -16.31 -14.06 19.76
CA ASP A 10 -15.68 -12.74 19.73
C ASP A 10 -14.92 -12.54 18.38
N VAL A 11 -15.66 -12.73 17.28
CA VAL A 11 -15.52 -12.36 15.86
C VAL A 11 -14.18 -12.51 15.11
N VAL A 12 -13.01 -12.42 15.74
CA VAL A 12 -11.66 -12.80 15.25
C VAL A 12 -10.80 -12.90 16.51
N SER A 13 -10.08 -14.00 16.75
CA SER A 13 -9.25 -14.10 17.96
C SER A 13 -8.19 -12.98 17.99
N ALA A 14 -7.77 -12.53 19.18
CA ALA A 14 -6.77 -11.46 19.29
C ALA A 14 -5.45 -11.81 18.57
N GLN A 15 -5.11 -13.10 18.48
CA GLN A 15 -3.98 -13.58 17.67
C GLN A 15 -4.24 -13.47 16.16
N GLU A 16 -5.41 -13.88 15.66
CA GLU A 16 -5.75 -13.73 14.24
C GLU A 16 -5.80 -12.27 13.81
N ARG A 17 -6.34 -11.37 14.64
CA ARG A 17 -6.32 -9.92 14.36
C ARG A 17 -4.89 -9.40 14.20
N LYS A 18 -3.98 -9.82 15.09
CA LYS A 18 -2.55 -9.44 15.00
C LYS A 18 -1.91 -9.95 13.72
N GLN A 19 -2.19 -11.19 13.32
CA GLN A 19 -1.66 -11.75 12.07
C GLN A 19 -2.18 -11.00 10.84
N LEU A 20 -3.47 -10.67 10.81
CA LEU A 20 -4.07 -9.87 9.72
C LEU A 20 -3.48 -8.46 9.64
N ILE A 21 -3.20 -7.82 10.79
CA ILE A 21 -2.56 -6.49 10.84
C ILE A 21 -1.12 -6.56 10.30
N VAL A 22 -0.35 -7.58 10.68
CA VAL A 22 1.03 -7.77 10.18
C VAL A 22 1.05 -8.01 8.66
N GLU A 23 0.10 -8.80 8.15
CA GLU A 23 -0.04 -9.03 6.71
C GLU A 23 -0.44 -7.74 5.95
N ALA A 24 -1.35 -6.96 6.52
CA ALA A 24 -1.73 -5.65 5.98
C ALA A 24 -0.56 -4.65 5.97
N ASP A 25 0.32 -4.69 6.98
CA ASP A 25 1.52 -3.83 7.03
C ASP A 25 2.50 -4.17 5.90
N ARG A 26 2.79 -5.47 5.71
CA ARG A 26 3.66 -5.92 4.60
C ARG A 26 3.12 -5.50 3.24
N GLN A 27 1.81 -5.67 3.02
CA GLN A 27 1.18 -5.23 1.77
C GLN A 27 1.22 -3.70 1.61
N THR A 28 1.09 -2.95 2.70
CA THR A 28 1.21 -1.48 2.68
C THR A 28 2.62 -1.02 2.31
N GLN A 29 3.66 -1.64 2.87
CA GLN A 29 5.04 -1.35 2.50
C GLN A 29 5.33 -1.67 1.03
N ALA A 30 4.79 -2.77 0.51
CA ALA A 30 4.89 -3.11 -0.91
C ALA A 30 4.18 -2.07 -1.80
N ILE A 31 3.00 -1.61 -1.41
CA ILE A 31 2.25 -0.55 -2.12
C ILE A 31 3.06 0.75 -2.17
N MET A 32 3.65 1.19 -1.05
CA MET A 32 4.46 2.42 -1.01
C MET A 32 5.67 2.32 -1.95
N ARG A 33 6.34 1.15 -2.01
CA ARG A 33 7.45 0.94 -2.96
C ARG A 33 6.96 1.00 -4.41
N LEU A 34 5.82 0.39 -4.72
CA LEU A 34 5.22 0.44 -6.06
C LEU A 34 4.87 1.89 -6.49
N GLU A 35 4.47 2.75 -5.58
CA GLU A 35 4.21 4.17 -5.88
C GLU A 35 5.48 4.94 -6.22
N VAL A 36 6.61 4.63 -5.57
CA VAL A 36 7.92 5.18 -5.95
C VAL A 36 8.29 4.73 -7.36
N TYR A 37 8.10 3.45 -7.68
CA TYR A 37 8.36 2.94 -9.03
C TYR A 37 7.45 3.57 -10.10
N LYS A 38 6.21 3.92 -9.76
CA LYS A 38 5.31 4.66 -10.65
C LYS A 38 5.86 6.04 -10.99
N ARG A 39 6.43 6.74 -10.01
CA ARG A 39 7.08 8.06 -10.23
C ARG A 39 8.32 7.91 -11.12
N LEU A 40 9.13 6.88 -10.90
CA LEU A 40 10.27 6.57 -11.77
C LEU A 40 9.82 6.26 -13.22
N GLY A 41 8.70 5.56 -13.39
CA GLY A 41 8.08 5.31 -14.69
C GLY A 41 7.71 6.60 -15.43
N TYR A 42 7.10 7.58 -14.75
CA TYR A 42 6.79 8.88 -15.35
C TYR A 42 8.03 9.68 -15.71
N SER A 43 9.06 9.66 -14.86
CA SER A 43 10.34 10.30 -15.18
C SER A 43 11.00 9.68 -16.41
N ALA A 44 10.90 8.35 -16.58
CA ALA A 44 11.40 7.66 -17.75
C ALA A 44 10.62 8.03 -19.03
N VAL A 45 9.29 8.18 -18.96
CA VAL A 45 8.48 8.71 -20.07
C VAL A 45 8.96 10.11 -20.45
N ALA A 46 9.18 11.00 -19.47
CA ALA A 46 9.66 12.36 -19.70
C ALA A 46 11.06 12.38 -20.34
N ALA A 47 11.97 11.51 -19.87
CA ALA A 47 13.29 11.36 -20.47
C ALA A 47 13.20 10.86 -21.92
N GLY A 48 12.32 9.90 -22.22
CA GLY A 48 12.10 9.42 -23.58
C GLY A 48 11.54 10.51 -24.50
N ALA A 49 10.59 11.31 -24.02
CA ALA A 49 10.08 12.47 -24.74
C ALA A 49 11.18 13.52 -25.00
N LEU A 50 12.07 13.74 -24.03
CA LEU A 50 13.21 14.64 -24.19
C LEU A 50 14.19 14.13 -25.26
N LEU A 51 14.47 12.83 -25.31
CA LEU A 51 15.32 12.24 -26.36
C LEU A 51 14.72 12.42 -27.76
N ILE A 52 13.39 12.25 -27.88
CA ILE A 52 12.66 12.50 -29.13
C ILE A 52 12.76 13.97 -29.53
N TYR A 53 12.54 14.89 -28.58
CA TYR A 53 12.66 16.33 -28.82
C TYR A 53 14.08 16.72 -29.23
N TRP A 54 15.08 16.20 -28.53
CA TRP A 54 16.48 16.47 -28.82
C TRP A 54 16.82 16.04 -30.26
N GLN A 55 16.38 14.85 -30.68
CA GLN A 55 16.64 14.41 -32.04
C GLN A 55 15.91 15.27 -33.09
N THR A 56 14.64 15.57 -32.86
CA THR A 56 13.78 16.22 -33.86
C THR A 56 14.03 17.72 -33.99
N SER A 57 14.39 18.39 -32.89
CA SER A 57 14.59 19.86 -32.87
C SER A 57 16.06 20.28 -32.91
N LEU A 58 16.98 19.46 -32.38
CA LEU A 58 18.41 19.79 -32.33
C LEU A 58 19.25 18.92 -33.26
N ASN A 59 18.61 18.05 -34.06
CA ASN A 59 19.26 17.22 -35.08
C ASN A 59 20.43 16.38 -34.53
N ALA A 60 20.22 15.77 -33.35
CA ALA A 60 21.21 14.93 -32.70
C ALA A 60 21.47 13.62 -33.47
N ALA A 61 22.13 12.64 -32.84
CA ALA A 61 22.39 11.35 -33.46
C ALA A 61 21.09 10.55 -33.72
N SER A 62 20.91 10.07 -34.96
CA SER A 62 19.67 9.42 -35.44
C SER A 62 19.14 8.26 -34.58
N TRP A 63 19.99 7.62 -33.78
CA TRP A 63 19.58 6.54 -32.87
C TRP A 63 18.77 7.05 -31.66
N PHE A 64 18.81 8.34 -31.33
CA PHE A 64 18.04 8.92 -30.22
C PHE A 64 16.54 8.88 -30.44
N LEU A 65 16.06 8.97 -31.68
CA LEU A 65 14.63 8.89 -31.99
C LEU A 65 14.04 7.50 -31.65
N PRO A 66 14.55 6.38 -32.22
CA PRO A 66 14.02 5.06 -31.87
C PRO A 66 14.27 4.71 -30.40
N ALA A 67 15.38 5.15 -29.79
CA ALA A 67 15.63 4.95 -28.36
C ALA A 67 14.61 5.69 -27.48
N GLY A 68 14.31 6.95 -27.81
CA GLY A 68 13.32 7.75 -27.10
C GLY A 68 11.90 7.17 -27.23
N ILE A 69 11.50 6.74 -28.43
CA ILE A 69 10.21 6.08 -28.67
C ILE A 69 10.13 4.78 -27.86
N GLY A 70 11.15 3.93 -27.93
CA GLY A 70 11.20 2.67 -27.18
C GLY A 70 11.09 2.91 -25.68
N LEU A 71 11.81 3.90 -25.15
CA LEU A 71 11.75 4.26 -23.74
C LEU A 71 10.35 4.73 -23.32
N VAL A 72 9.69 5.60 -24.10
CA VAL A 72 8.32 6.05 -23.82
C VAL A 72 7.34 4.89 -23.81
N VAL A 73 7.40 4.00 -24.81
CA VAL A 73 6.47 2.87 -24.92
C VAL A 73 6.63 1.90 -23.74
N ILE A 74 7.87 1.48 -23.45
CA ILE A 74 8.14 0.52 -22.37
C ILE A 74 7.76 1.13 -21.01
N SER A 75 8.21 2.35 -20.73
CA SER A 75 7.92 3.02 -19.46
C SER A 75 6.43 3.33 -19.29
N GLY A 76 5.73 3.69 -20.38
CA GLY A 76 4.29 3.88 -20.39
C GLY A 76 3.53 2.61 -20.02
N LEU A 77 3.85 1.47 -20.66
CA LEU A 77 3.24 0.17 -20.36
C LEU A 77 3.49 -0.27 -18.92
N VAL A 78 4.73 -0.15 -18.44
CA VAL A 78 5.09 -0.47 -17.05
C VAL A 78 4.31 0.41 -16.07
N SER A 79 4.19 1.71 -16.34
CA SER A 79 3.47 2.66 -15.49
C SER A 79 1.98 2.34 -15.39
N ILE A 80 1.37 1.91 -16.50
CA ILE A 80 -0.04 1.48 -16.53
C ILE A 80 -0.21 0.21 -15.69
N ALA A 81 0.63 -0.80 -15.91
CA ALA A 81 0.59 -2.07 -15.17
C ALA A 81 0.73 -1.84 -13.66
N LEU A 82 1.68 -0.99 -13.25
CA LEU A 82 1.87 -0.62 -11.85
C LEU A 82 0.64 0.08 -11.27
N THR A 83 0.01 0.99 -12.03
CA THR A 83 -1.17 1.72 -11.56
C THR A 83 -2.34 0.77 -11.28
N VAL A 84 -2.56 -0.22 -12.16
CA VAL A 84 -3.57 -1.25 -11.96
C VAL A 84 -3.22 -2.15 -10.76
N GLY A 85 -1.97 -2.60 -10.66
CA GLY A 85 -1.48 -3.42 -9.55
C GLY A 85 -1.66 -2.75 -8.19
N ILE A 86 -1.23 -1.50 -8.05
CA ILE A 86 -1.37 -0.68 -6.83
C ILE A 86 -2.85 -0.55 -6.44
N SER A 87 -3.72 -0.29 -7.41
CA SER A 87 -5.16 -0.12 -7.15
C SER A 87 -5.81 -1.41 -6.65
N ARG A 88 -5.40 -2.56 -7.16
CA ARG A 88 -5.86 -3.88 -6.69
C ARG A 88 -5.32 -4.21 -5.30
N ALA A 89 -4.03 -3.97 -5.07
CA ALA A 89 -3.39 -4.19 -3.77
C ALA A 89 -4.05 -3.37 -2.66
N LYS A 90 -4.37 -2.09 -2.92
CA LYS A 90 -5.10 -1.23 -1.98
C LYS A 90 -6.48 -1.78 -1.61
N LYS A 91 -7.21 -2.34 -2.57
CA LYS A 91 -8.52 -2.98 -2.30
C LYS A 91 -8.36 -4.21 -1.41
N ASN A 92 -7.31 -5.01 -1.62
CA ASN A 92 -7.02 -6.19 -0.81
C ASN A 92 -6.70 -5.81 0.66
N VAL A 93 -5.84 -4.82 0.87
CA VAL A 93 -5.50 -4.32 2.22
C VAL A 93 -6.74 -3.79 2.94
N ARG A 94 -7.62 -3.06 2.24
CA ARG A 94 -8.89 -2.59 2.80
C ARG A 94 -9.78 -3.73 3.26
N ALA A 95 -9.87 -4.80 2.48
CA ALA A 95 -10.65 -5.99 2.85
C ALA A 95 -10.07 -6.70 4.09
N ILE A 96 -8.73 -6.81 4.19
CA ILE A 96 -8.06 -7.40 5.35
C ILE A 96 -8.30 -6.57 6.62
N LEU A 97 -8.19 -5.24 6.53
CA LEU A 97 -8.42 -4.35 7.67
C LEU A 97 -9.90 -4.34 8.11
N ALA A 98 -10.83 -4.36 7.15
CA ALA A 98 -12.25 -4.52 7.45
C ALA A 98 -12.55 -5.87 8.15
N ALA A 99 -11.92 -6.96 7.70
CA ALA A 99 -12.03 -8.27 8.34
C ALA A 99 -11.45 -8.28 9.77
N ALA A 100 -10.43 -7.46 10.05
CA ALA A 100 -9.91 -7.25 11.40
C ALA A 100 -10.80 -6.36 12.29
N GLY A 101 -11.95 -5.89 11.78
CA GLY A 101 -12.88 -5.00 12.47
C GLY A 101 -12.44 -3.53 12.46
N ILE A 102 -11.52 -3.15 11.58
CA ILE A 102 -10.98 -1.79 11.47
C ILE A 102 -11.63 -1.12 10.26
N ASP A 103 -12.68 -0.33 10.52
CA ASP A 103 -13.29 0.49 9.49
C ASP A 103 -12.45 1.76 9.24
N LEU A 104 -11.77 1.75 8.10
CA LEU A 104 -10.89 2.82 7.64
C LEU A 104 -11.59 4.16 7.38
N ASP A 105 -12.90 4.15 7.14
CA ASP A 105 -13.67 5.35 6.87
C ASP A 105 -14.20 5.97 8.18
N ALA A 106 -14.30 5.18 9.25
CA ALA A 106 -14.64 5.63 10.60
C ALA A 106 -13.43 6.12 11.42
N VAL A 107 -12.19 5.78 11.04
CA VAL A 107 -10.99 6.31 11.72
C VAL A 107 -10.81 7.79 11.37
N PRO A 108 -10.73 8.72 12.35
CA PRO A 108 -10.57 10.15 12.11
C PRO A 108 -9.12 10.49 11.71
N LEU A 109 -8.66 9.91 10.60
CA LEU A 109 -7.35 10.17 10.04
C LEU A 109 -7.48 11.34 9.05
N SER A 110 -7.24 12.54 9.58
CA SER A 110 -7.09 13.78 8.80
C SER A 110 -5.86 13.66 7.89
N GLY A 111 -6.11 13.37 6.63
CA GLY A 111 -5.11 13.23 5.56
C GLY A 111 -5.81 13.04 4.23
N SER A 112 -5.63 13.98 3.30
CA SER A 112 -6.32 14.06 2.01
C SER A 112 -5.98 12.91 1.05
N HIS A 113 -4.92 12.13 1.31
CA HIS A 113 -4.53 10.98 0.48
C HIS A 113 -5.04 9.65 1.05
N LYS A 114 -5.74 8.85 0.22
CA LYS A 114 -6.22 7.50 0.59
C LYS A 114 -5.09 6.56 1.04
N GLU A 115 -3.87 6.80 0.61
CA GLU A 115 -2.64 6.06 0.96
C GLU A 115 -2.16 6.36 2.38
N SER A 116 -2.17 7.63 2.80
CA SER A 116 -1.73 8.02 4.14
C SER A 116 -2.70 7.58 5.23
N LYS A 117 -3.99 7.45 4.90
CA LYS A 117 -4.99 6.86 5.79
C LYS A 117 -4.73 5.38 6.06
N LEU A 118 -4.35 4.60 5.05
CA LEU A 118 -4.05 3.17 5.20
C LEU A 118 -2.83 2.94 6.11
N ALA A 119 -1.72 3.62 5.82
CA ALA A 119 -0.50 3.52 6.62
C ALA A 119 -0.77 3.89 8.09
N ARG A 120 -1.46 5.01 8.34
CA ARG A 120 -1.79 5.44 9.71
C ARG A 120 -2.76 4.50 10.43
N ALA A 121 -3.72 3.90 9.72
CA ALA A 121 -4.64 2.95 10.31
C ALA A 121 -3.93 1.67 10.76
N VAL A 122 -2.99 1.16 9.96
CA VAL A 122 -2.15 0.01 10.33
C VAL A 122 -1.30 0.35 11.56
N THR A 123 -0.64 1.51 11.59
CA THR A 123 0.17 1.92 12.75
C THR A 123 -0.68 2.05 14.02
N TRP A 124 -1.86 2.66 13.92
CA TRP A 124 -2.80 2.78 15.04
C TRP A 124 -3.32 1.42 15.53
N ALA A 125 -3.60 0.49 14.60
CA ALA A 125 -4.03 -0.86 14.92
C ALA A 125 -2.95 -1.63 15.69
N SER A 126 -1.69 -1.53 15.24
CA SER A 126 -0.53 -2.14 15.88
C SER A 126 -0.33 -1.60 17.31
N SER A 127 -0.35 -0.28 17.49
CA SER A 127 -0.14 0.33 18.81
C SER A 127 -1.23 -0.07 19.81
N LYS A 128 -2.49 -0.19 19.35
CA LYS A 128 -3.59 -0.65 20.21
C LYS A 128 -3.42 -2.12 20.58
N ALA A 129 -3.01 -2.97 19.65
CA ALA A 129 -2.77 -4.39 19.89
C ALA A 129 -1.61 -4.67 20.87
N GLU A 130 -0.59 -3.81 20.89
CA GLU A 130 0.48 -3.83 21.89
C GLU A 130 -0.02 -3.39 23.27
N SER A 131 -0.84 -2.34 23.32
CA SER A 131 -1.44 -1.84 24.57
C SER A 131 -2.30 -2.91 25.27
N TYR A 132 -3.03 -3.74 24.51
CA TYR A 132 -3.78 -4.87 25.07
C TYR A 132 -2.88 -6.03 25.53
N ALA A 133 -1.72 -6.23 24.89
CA ALA A 133 -0.77 -7.27 25.30
C ALA A 133 -0.05 -6.89 26.60
N ALA A 134 0.40 -5.64 26.72
CA ALA A 134 1.05 -5.13 27.93
C ALA A 134 0.11 -5.21 29.14
N ARG A 135 -1.16 -4.84 28.97
CA ARG A 135 -2.15 -4.89 30.07
C ARG A 135 -2.46 -6.32 30.54
N ARG A 136 -2.29 -7.33 29.68
CA ARG A 136 -2.48 -8.74 30.04
C ARG A 136 -1.29 -9.32 30.80
N GLU A 137 -0.08 -8.84 30.53
CA GLU A 137 1.14 -9.18 31.28
C GLU A 137 1.04 -8.65 32.72
N ASP A 138 0.58 -7.41 32.90
CA ASP A 138 0.40 -6.80 34.22
C ASP A 138 -0.62 -7.53 35.09
N ILE A 139 -1.72 -8.02 34.48
CA ILE A 139 -2.74 -8.82 35.19
C ILE A 139 -2.23 -10.20 35.58
N LYS A 140 -1.24 -10.77 34.86
CA LYS A 140 -0.64 -12.07 35.21
C LYS A 140 0.45 -12.00 36.27
N ARG A 141 0.97 -10.80 36.56
CA ARG A 141 1.99 -10.56 37.60
C ARG A 141 1.39 -10.19 38.96
N GLN A 142 0.09 -9.94 39.03
CA GLN A 142 -0.69 -9.82 40.27
C GLN A 142 -1.29 -11.16 40.63
#